data_AF-U5Q8M7-F1
#
_entry.id   AF-U5Q8M7-F1
#
_cell.length_a   1.000
_cell.length_b   1.000
_cell.length_c   1.000
_cell.angle_alpha   90.00
_cell.angle_beta   90.00
_cell.angle_gamma   90.00
#
_symmetry.space_group_name_H-M   'P 1'
#
loop_
_entity.id
_entity.type
_entity.pdbx_description
1 polymer ?
#
loop_
_entity_poly.entity_id
_entity_poly.type
_entity_poly.pdbx_seq_one_letter_code
_entity_poly.pdbx_strand_id
1 'polypeptide(L)'
;MPDISPNKTLGGVVGGTIISLVSAFLLKSLFFGTIPELFLFAFGTILFAFIGDILASFYKRKFQVKDYSNWIPGHGGFLDRFDSLIAGGAWAALAISFLGI
;
A
#
# COMPACT_ATOMS: atom_id res chain seq x y z
N MET A 1 -10.03 -8.37 -12.15
CA MET A 1 -8.64 -8.56 -11.63
C MET A 1 -7.66 -9.02 -12.71
N PRO A 2 -7.95 -9.99 -13.61
CA PRO A 2 -6.97 -10.45 -14.60
C PRO A 2 -6.58 -9.37 -15.62
N ASP A 3 -7.53 -8.53 -16.06
CA ASP A 3 -7.28 -7.55 -17.12
C ASP A 3 -6.51 -6.29 -16.67
N ILE A 4 -6.43 -6.05 -15.36
CA ILE A 4 -5.85 -4.80 -14.82
C ILE A 4 -4.39 -5.02 -14.39
N SER A 5 -4.13 -6.12 -13.67
CA SER A 5 -2.81 -6.45 -13.12
C SER A 5 -2.61 -7.97 -13.03
N PRO A 6 -2.14 -8.63 -14.10
CA PRO A 6 -2.01 -10.09 -14.17
C PRO A 6 -1.04 -10.68 -13.14
N ASN A 7 -0.12 -9.87 -12.60
CA ASN A 7 0.89 -10.33 -11.64
C ASN A 7 0.43 -10.32 -10.16
N LYS A 8 -0.79 -9.84 -9.86
CA LYS A 8 -1.30 -9.85 -8.47
C LYS A 8 -1.93 -11.19 -8.16
N THR A 9 -1.28 -11.96 -7.29
CA THR A 9 -1.76 -13.27 -6.84
C THR A 9 -2.35 -13.19 -5.44
N LEU A 10 -3.33 -14.04 -5.14
CA LEU A 10 -3.89 -14.14 -3.79
C LEU A 10 -2.81 -14.54 -2.77
N GLY A 11 -1.91 -15.46 -3.15
CA GLY A 11 -0.78 -15.85 -2.30
C GLY A 11 0.17 -14.69 -1.98
N GLY A 12 0.42 -13.79 -2.95
CA GLY A 12 1.20 -12.58 -2.71
C GLY A 12 0.52 -11.61 -1.74
N VAL A 13 -0.80 -11.44 -1.84
CA VAL A 13 -1.57 -10.59 -0.91
C VAL A 13 -1.54 -11.18 0.50
N VAL A 14 -1.79 -12.48 0.65
CA VAL A 14 -1.78 -13.15 1.96
C VAL A 14 -0.39 -13.11 2.58
N GLY A 15 0.65 -13.48 1.82
CA GLY A 15 2.03 -13.46 2.29
C GLY A 15 2.50 -12.05 2.66
N GLY A 16 2.21 -11.05 1.83
CA GLY A 16 2.51 -9.65 2.11
C GLY A 16 1.79 -9.12 3.35
N THR A 17 0.53 -9.52 3.55
CA THR A 17 -0.24 -9.16 4.76
C THR A 17 0.39 -9.75 6.01
N ILE A 18 0.71 -11.05 6.01
CA ILE A 18 1.34 -11.73 7.15
C ILE A 18 2.67 -11.08 7.49
N ILE A 19 3.55 -10.88 6.50
CA ILE A 19 4.86 -10.25 6.71
C ILE A 19 4.68 -8.83 7.27
N SER A 20 3.77 -8.04 6.73
CA SER A 20 3.53 -6.66 7.18
C SER A 20 3.02 -6.60 8.63
N LEU A 21 2.11 -7.50 9.03
CA LEU A 21 1.62 -7.58 10.40
C LEU A 21 2.71 -8.04 11.38
N VAL A 22 3.55 -9.00 10.97
CA VAL A 22 4.72 -9.42 11.76
C VAL A 22 5.71 -8.27 11.90
N SER A 23 6.01 -7.55 10.82
CA SER A 23 6.87 -6.36 10.84
C SER A 23 6.32 -5.28 11.76
N ALA A 24 5.01 -5.01 11.72
CA ALA A 24 4.37 -4.05 12.63
C ALA A 24 4.58 -4.45 14.10
N PHE A 25 4.38 -5.73 14.44
CA PHE A 25 4.61 -6.22 15.79
C PHE A 25 6.08 -6.14 16.23
N LEU A 26 7.03 -6.47 15.34
CA LEU A 26 8.47 -6.37 15.63
C LEU A 26 8.91 -4.91 15.84
N LEU A 27 8.28 -3.98 15.13
CA LEU A 27 8.56 -2.54 15.21
C LEU A 27 7.67 -1.79 16.21
N LYS A 28 6.92 -2.51 17.06
CA LYS A 28 5.97 -1.90 18.01
C LYS A 28 6.57 -0.84 18.93
N SER A 29 7.88 -0.90 19.21
CA SER A 29 8.57 0.10 20.05
C SER A 29 8.65 1.49 19.41
N LEU A 30 8.45 1.58 18.08
CA LEU A 30 8.38 2.84 17.34
C LEU A 30 6.97 3.40 17.25
N PHE A 31 5.96 2.65 17.70
CA PHE A 31 4.56 3.04 17.68
C PHE A 31 4.14 3.47 19.08
N PHE A 32 3.62 4.68 19.20
CA PHE A 32 3.03 5.15 20.44
C PHE A 32 1.55 4.71 20.43
N GLY A 33 1.09 3.97 21.43
CA GLY A 33 -0.27 3.43 21.44
C GLY A 33 -0.32 1.96 21.85
N THR A 34 -1.53 1.42 21.89
CA THR A 34 -1.81 0.05 22.31
C THR A 34 -1.59 -0.94 21.17
N ILE A 35 -1.40 -2.22 21.52
CA ILE A 35 -1.24 -3.29 20.53
C ILE A 35 -2.46 -3.40 19.58
N PRO A 36 -3.72 -3.29 20.04
CA PRO A 36 -4.87 -3.25 19.15
C PRO A 36 -4.83 -2.08 18.15
N GLU A 37 -4.42 -0.89 18.58
CA GLU A 37 -4.30 0.29 17.73
C GLU A 37 -3.20 0.12 16.68
N LEU A 38 -2.07 -0.48 17.04
CA LEU A 38 -1.01 -0.84 16.11
C LEU A 38 -1.53 -1.79 15.01
N PHE A 39 -2.27 -2.83 15.37
CA PHE A 39 -2.82 -3.78 14.40
C PHE A 39 -3.91 -3.15 13.53
N LEU A 40 -4.75 -2.26 14.09
CA LEU A 40 -5.72 -1.49 13.33
C LEU A 40 -5.02 -0.56 12.32
N PHE A 41 -4.00 0.16 12.76
CA PHE A 41 -3.17 1.03 11.93
C PHE A 41 -2.51 0.24 10.79
N ALA A 42 -1.84 -0.87 11.12
CA ALA A 42 -1.13 -1.70 10.15
C ALA A 42 -2.08 -2.33 9.13
N PHE A 43 -3.18 -2.93 9.60
CA PHE A 43 -4.16 -3.57 8.71
C PHE A 43 -4.81 -2.57 7.76
N GLY A 44 -5.21 -1.39 8.25
CA GLY A 44 -5.73 -0.34 7.40
C GLY A 44 -4.68 0.15 6.39
N THR A 45 -3.41 0.30 6.80
CA THR A 45 -2.34 0.71 5.88
C THR A 45 -2.17 -0.29 4.74
N ILE A 46 -2.18 -1.59 5.04
CA ILE A 46 -2.11 -2.67 4.03
C ILE A 46 -3.30 -2.58 3.07
N LEU A 47 -4.51 -2.43 3.60
CA LEU A 47 -5.74 -2.37 2.80
C LEU A 47 -5.73 -1.17 1.84
N PHE A 48 -5.46 0.03 2.37
CA PHE A 48 -5.46 1.25 1.56
C PHE A 48 -4.31 1.26 0.56
N ALA A 49 -3.12 0.78 0.92
CA ALA A 49 -2.00 0.63 0.00
C ALA A 49 -2.36 -0.31 -1.16
N PHE A 50 -3.00 -1.44 -0.88
CA PHE A 50 -3.44 -2.37 -1.91
C PHE A 50 -4.50 -1.78 -2.84
N ILE A 51 -5.47 -1.05 -2.27
CA ILE A 51 -6.50 -0.34 -3.04
C ILE A 51 -5.88 0.72 -3.95
N GLY A 52 -4.97 1.56 -3.41
CA GLY A 52 -4.27 2.59 -4.17
C GLY A 52 -3.54 2.03 -5.39
N ASP A 53 -2.81 0.94 -5.19
CA ASP A 53 -2.10 0.24 -6.27
C ASP A 53 -3.03 -0.36 -7.33
N ILE A 54 -4.20 -0.88 -6.94
CA ILE A 54 -5.23 -1.34 -7.91
C ILE A 54 -5.80 -0.16 -8.69
N LEU A 55 -6.15 0.95 -8.02
CA LEU A 55 -6.73 2.12 -8.66
C LEU A 55 -5.75 2.73 -9.65
N ALA A 56 -4.48 2.92 -9.27
CA ALA A 56 -3.44 3.42 -10.16
C ALA A 56 -3.26 2.51 -11.38
N SER A 57 -3.18 1.19 -11.16
CA SER A 57 -3.12 0.21 -12.24
C SER A 57 -4.33 0.31 -13.17
N PHE A 58 -5.55 0.46 -12.63
CA PHE A 58 -6.77 0.63 -13.42
C PHE A 58 -6.73 1.90 -14.27
N TYR A 59 -6.32 3.03 -13.69
CA TYR A 59 -6.18 4.28 -14.42
C TYR A 59 -5.17 4.15 -15.57
N LYS A 60 -4.01 3.54 -15.33
CA LYS A 60 -3.00 3.30 -16.39
C LYS A 60 -3.59 2.52 -17.57
N ARG A 61 -4.35 1.47 -17.30
CA ARG A 61 -5.03 0.68 -18.36
C ARG A 61 -6.11 1.46 -19.10
N LYS A 62 -6.87 2.31 -18.40
CA LYS A 62 -7.88 3.17 -19.03
C LYS A 62 -7.28 4.11 -20.07
N PHE A 63 -6.06 4.58 -19.84
CA PHE A 63 -5.31 5.43 -20.78
C PHE A 63 -4.39 4.64 -21.72
N GLN A 64 -4.51 3.31 -21.76
CA GLN A 64 -3.68 2.42 -22.59
C GLN A 64 -2.16 2.57 -22.34
N VAL A 65 -1.77 2.98 -21.13
CA VAL A 65 -0.38 3.08 -20.71
C VAL A 65 -0.04 2.00 -19.68
N LYS A 66 1.25 1.71 -19.52
CA LYS A 66 1.76 0.77 -18.51
C LYS A 66 2.30 1.48 -17.27
N ASP A 67 3.02 2.56 -17.49
CA ASP A 67 3.73 3.34 -16.48
C ASP A 67 3.33 4.81 -16.66
N TYR A 68 3.32 5.60 -15.59
CA TYR A 68 2.95 7.03 -15.67
C TYR A 68 3.99 7.86 -16.43
N SER A 69 5.25 7.44 -16.42
CA SER A 69 6.36 8.05 -17.17
C SER A 69 7.52 7.07 -17.33
N ASN A 70 8.58 7.45 -18.07
CA ASN A 70 9.83 6.67 -18.19
C ASN A 70 11.01 7.40 -17.54
N TRP A 71 10.76 8.06 -16.41
CA TRP A 71 11.72 8.97 -15.78
C TRP A 71 12.91 8.25 -15.13
N ILE A 72 12.72 7.02 -14.63
CA ILE A 72 13.79 6.26 -14.00
C ILE A 72 14.24 5.16 -14.97
N PRO A 73 15.46 5.25 -15.53
CA PRO A 73 15.97 4.26 -16.47
C PRO A 73 15.88 2.84 -15.91
N GLY A 74 15.25 1.93 -16.66
CA GLY A 74 15.03 0.54 -16.26
C GLY A 74 13.98 0.29 -15.17
N HIS A 75 13.38 1.34 -14.60
CA HIS A 75 12.47 1.24 -13.46
C HIS A 75 11.07 1.83 -13.74
N GLY A 76 10.85 2.49 -14.88
CA GLY A 76 9.55 3.06 -15.23
C GLY A 76 9.32 4.44 -14.61
N GLY A 77 8.08 4.73 -14.22
CA GLY A 77 7.68 6.06 -13.78
C GLY A 77 8.04 6.32 -12.33
N PHE A 78 8.39 7.58 -12.04
CA PHE A 78 8.60 8.02 -10.67
C PHE A 78 7.32 7.86 -9.83
N LEU A 79 6.16 8.25 -10.39
CA LEU A 79 4.88 8.18 -9.70
C LEU A 79 4.42 6.74 -9.41
N ASP A 80 4.78 5.77 -10.26
CA ASP A 80 4.45 4.35 -10.07
C ASP A 80 5.02 3.77 -8.75
N ARG A 81 6.03 4.43 -8.17
CA ARG A 81 6.64 4.05 -6.88
C ARG A 81 5.83 4.51 -5.67
N PHE A 82 4.88 5.41 -5.89
CA PHE A 82 4.06 6.02 -4.86
C PHE A 82 2.60 5.57 -4.92
N ASP A 83 2.20 4.74 -5.89
CA ASP A 83 0.83 4.24 -6.09
C ASP A 83 0.21 3.72 -4.77
N SER A 84 0.92 2.83 -4.08
CA SER A 84 0.50 2.27 -2.80
C SER A 84 0.77 3.23 -1.63
N LEU A 85 1.84 4.03 -1.70
CA LEU A 85 2.25 4.92 -0.60
C LEU A 85 1.24 6.05 -0.40
N ILE A 86 0.69 6.61 -1.47
CA ILE A 86 -0.25 7.73 -1.38
C ILE A 86 -1.52 7.31 -0.63
N ALA A 87 -2.13 6.19 -1.01
CA ALA A 87 -3.34 5.70 -0.36
C ALA A 87 -3.06 5.18 1.06
N GLY A 88 -1.99 4.41 1.26
CA GLY A 88 -1.58 3.92 2.58
C GLY A 88 -1.21 5.06 3.53
N GLY A 89 -0.52 6.09 3.04
CA GLY A 89 -0.15 7.28 3.78
C GLY A 89 -1.36 8.15 4.14
N ALA A 90 -2.35 8.26 3.25
CA ALA A 90 -3.62 8.93 3.56
C ALA A 90 -4.35 8.24 4.73
N TRP A 91 -4.42 6.90 4.73
CA TRP A 91 -4.93 6.16 5.86
C TRP A 91 -4.10 6.38 7.13
N ALA A 92 -2.76 6.33 7.02
CA ALA A 92 -1.89 6.54 8.16
C ALA A 92 -2.13 7.91 8.82
N ALA A 93 -2.21 8.97 8.02
CA ALA A 93 -2.51 10.31 8.51
C ALA A 93 -3.88 10.39 9.21
N LEU A 94 -4.92 9.76 8.62
CA LEU A 94 -6.24 9.67 9.24
C LEU A 94 -6.19 8.90 10.57
N ALA A 95 -5.61 7.70 10.57
CA ALA A 95 -5.51 6.85 11.76
C ALA A 95 -4.78 7.56 12.90
N ILE A 96 -3.65 8.22 12.62
CA ILE A 96 -2.89 9.02 13.61
C ILE A 96 -3.77 10.15 14.16
N SER A 97 -4.50 10.87 13.31
CA SER A 97 -5.38 11.96 13.75
C SER A 97 -6.53 11.51 14.66
N PHE A 98 -7.07 10.31 14.46
CA PHE A 98 -8.14 9.75 15.29
C PHE A 98 -7.64 9.08 16.57
N LEU A 99 -6.48 8.43 16.51
CA LEU A 99 -5.90 7.71 17.64
C LEU A 99 -5.12 8.63 18.59
N GLY A 100 -4.89 9.90 18.21
CA GLY A 100 -4.24 10.89 19.07
C GLY A 100 -2.77 10.62 19.31
N ILE A 101 -2.12 9.99 18.33
CA ILE A 101 -0.72 9.56 18.36
C ILE A 101 0.19 10.57 17.68
#